data_AF-A0A351SDI2-F1
#
_entry.id   AF-A0A351SDI2-F1
#
_cell.length_a   1.000
_cell.length_b   1.000
_cell.length_c   1.000
_cell.angle_alpha   90.00
_cell.angle_beta   90.00
_cell.angle_gamma   90.00
#
_symmetry.space_group_name_H-M   'P 1'
#
loop_
_entity.id
_entity.type
_entity.pdbx_description
1 polymer ?
#
loop_
_entity_poly.entity_id
_entity_poly.type
_entity_poly.pdbx_seq_one_letter_code
_entity_poly.pdbx_strand_id
1 'polypeptide(L)'
;LITGEELDINAQAVSDALVAEDYTYTGTHNKASMPIPLDLPLREARAQFERTYLLQQLEESDGSIVELAKRVGMERTHLYRKLRSLGIDQGRSKN
;
A
#
# COMPACT_ATOMS: atom_id res chain seq x y z
N LEU A 1 18.81 31.17 -6.48
CA LEU A 1 18.00 31.65 -5.35
C LEU A 1 16.63 30.99 -5.49
N ILE A 2 16.38 29.93 -4.71
CA ILE A 2 15.05 29.34 -4.59
C ILE A 2 14.28 30.29 -3.68
N THR A 3 13.29 31.00 -4.21
CA THR A 3 12.37 31.80 -3.40
C THR A 3 11.55 30.81 -2.57
N GLY A 4 11.87 30.73 -1.28
CA GLY A 4 11.07 30.03 -0.29
C GLY A 4 9.79 30.81 -0.08
N GLU A 5 8.77 30.49 -0.87
CA GLU A 5 7.39 30.73 -0.45
C GLU A 5 7.09 29.65 0.58
N GLU A 6 7.30 29.99 1.85
CA GLU A 6 6.85 29.19 2.98
C GLU A 6 5.32 29.09 2.86
N LEU A 7 4.82 27.97 2.33
CA LEU A 7 3.41 27.65 2.35
C LEU A 7 3.04 27.41 3.81
N ASP A 8 2.71 28.48 4.51
CA ASP A 8 2.16 28.44 5.86
C ASP A 8 0.79 27.77 5.76
N ILE A 9 0.78 26.47 5.99
CA ILE A 9 -0.43 25.64 5.98
C ILE A 9 -1.22 26.01 7.24
N ASN A 10 -1.96 27.11 7.18
CA ASN A 10 -2.81 27.51 8.30
C ASN A 10 -3.98 26.51 8.43
N ALA A 11 -4.47 26.30 9.66
CA ALA A 11 -5.56 25.36 9.92
C ALA A 11 -6.86 25.71 9.16
N GLN A 12 -7.01 26.97 8.72
CA GLN A 12 -8.16 27.45 7.98
C GLN A 12 -8.13 27.00 6.50
N ALA A 13 -6.96 26.98 5.86
CA ALA A 13 -6.78 26.49 4.49
C ALA A 13 -7.03 24.99 4.40
N VAL A 14 -6.69 24.26 5.47
CA VAL A 14 -7.07 22.84 5.62
C VAL A 14 -8.59 22.71 5.76
N SER A 15 -9.22 23.53 6.59
CA SER A 15 -10.67 23.49 6.79
C SER A 15 -11.46 23.83 5.52
N ASP A 16 -11.05 24.86 4.77
CA ASP A 16 -11.72 25.28 3.54
C ASP A 16 -11.57 24.24 2.41
N ALA A 17 -10.44 23.52 2.36
CA ALA A 17 -10.26 22.38 1.44
C ALA A 17 -11.10 21.15 1.83
N LEU A 18 -11.58 21.06 3.08
CA LEU A 18 -12.42 19.98 3.58
C LEU A 18 -13.94 20.24 3.40
N VAL A 19 -14.35 21.42 2.90
CA VAL A 19 -15.77 21.80 2.74
C VAL A 19 -16.37 21.32 1.41
N ALA A 20 -15.56 20.82 0.48
CA ALA A 20 -16.04 20.19 -0.75
C ALA A 20 -15.57 18.74 -0.79
N GLU A 21 -16.55 17.85 -0.56
CA GLU A 21 -16.44 16.40 -0.44
C GLU A 21 -15.99 15.92 0.94
N ASP A 22 -16.95 15.33 1.64
CA ASP A 22 -16.78 14.57 2.86
C ASP A 22 -15.60 13.59 2.75
N TYR A 23 -14.40 14.02 3.13
CA TYR A 23 -13.30 13.13 3.52
C TYR A 23 -13.63 12.46 4.87
N THR A 24 -14.87 12.03 5.05
CA THR A 24 -15.07 10.77 5.75
C THR A 24 -14.25 9.75 4.98
N TYR A 25 -13.23 9.19 5.62
CA TYR A 25 -12.60 7.97 5.14
C TYR A 25 -13.62 6.83 5.28
N THR A 26 -14.79 6.95 4.66
CA THR A 26 -15.56 5.80 4.23
C THR A 26 -14.79 5.25 3.06
N GLY A 27 -13.76 4.46 3.38
CA GLY A 27 -13.11 3.56 2.44
C GLY A 27 -14.13 2.53 1.95
N THR A 28 -15.11 2.96 1.16
CA THR A 28 -15.94 2.11 0.30
C THR A 28 -15.15 1.77 -0.96
N HIS A 29 -13.91 1.34 -0.78
CA HIS A 29 -13.26 0.44 -1.74
C HIS A 29 -13.53 -0.98 -1.24
N ASN A 30 -14.79 -1.39 -1.41
CA ASN A 30 -15.18 -2.77 -1.21
C ASN A 30 -14.62 -3.62 -2.34
N LYS A 31 -13.40 -4.13 -2.13
CA LYS A 31 -12.89 -5.38 -2.69
C LYS A 31 -12.30 -6.16 -1.52
N ALA A 32 -13.19 -6.78 -0.74
CA ALA A 32 -12.91 -7.53 0.49
C ALA A 32 -12.30 -6.68 1.62
N SER A 33 -13.11 -6.39 2.64
CA SER A 33 -12.60 -5.96 3.94
C SER A 33 -11.66 -7.05 4.47
N MET A 34 -10.35 -6.85 4.31
CA MET A 34 -9.34 -7.64 5.02
C MET A 34 -9.31 -7.12 6.45
N PRO A 35 -9.83 -7.86 7.45
CA PRO A 35 -9.71 -7.43 8.84
C PRO A 35 -8.22 -7.42 9.20
N ILE A 36 -7.65 -6.23 9.41
CA ILE A 36 -6.31 -6.10 9.96
C ILE A 36 -6.42 -6.40 11.46
N PRO A 37 -5.70 -7.40 12.00
CA PRO A 37 -5.75 -7.68 13.42
C PRO A 37 -5.16 -6.49 14.20
N LEU A 38 -5.99 -5.88 15.06
CA LEU A 38 -5.60 -4.73 15.89
C LEU A 38 -5.05 -5.15 17.27
N ASP A 39 -5.20 -6.43 17.58
CA ASP A 39 -4.66 -7.10 18.76
C ASP A 39 -3.18 -7.48 18.62
N LEU A 40 -2.63 -7.39 17.40
CA LEU A 40 -1.23 -7.70 17.14
C LEU A 40 -0.31 -6.47 17.30
N PRO A 41 0.96 -6.69 17.65
CA PRO A 41 1.97 -5.65 17.58
C PRO A 41 2.02 -5.02 16.18
N LEU A 42 2.24 -3.70 16.11
CA LEU A 42 2.25 -2.94 14.84
C LEU A 42 3.14 -3.56 13.76
N ARG A 43 4.27 -4.14 14.17
CA ARG A 43 5.21 -4.84 13.27
C ARG A 43 4.55 -6.04 12.59
N GLU A 44 3.80 -6.84 13.34
CA GLU A 44 3.13 -8.05 12.85
C GLU A 44 1.90 -7.71 12.02
N ALA A 45 1.08 -6.76 12.48
CA ALA A 45 -0.06 -6.26 11.73
C ALA A 45 0.38 -5.72 10.36
N ARG A 46 1.48 -4.94 10.31
CA ARG A 46 2.08 -4.47 9.06
C ARG A 46 2.53 -5.63 8.17
N ALA A 47 3.22 -6.62 8.74
CA ALA A 47 3.69 -7.78 7.96
C ALA A 47 2.53 -8.57 7.34
N GLN A 48 1.41 -8.74 8.07
CA GLN A 48 0.22 -9.41 7.55
C GLN A 48 -0.45 -8.62 6.43
N PHE A 49 -0.61 -7.31 6.61
CA PHE A 49 -1.12 -6.44 5.55
C PHE A 49 -0.24 -6.52 4.30
N GLU A 50 1.07 -6.33 4.46
CA GLU A 50 2.02 -6.35 3.35
C GLU A 50 2.01 -7.68 2.61
N ARG A 51 1.99 -8.80 3.34
CA ARG A 51 1.90 -10.14 2.75
C ARG A 51 0.66 -10.26 1.87
N THR A 52 -0.48 -9.85 2.40
CA THR A 52 -1.76 -10.03 1.73
C THR A 52 -1.92 -9.09 0.54
N TYR A 53 -1.49 -7.84 0.68
CA TYR A 53 -1.44 -6.88 -0.41
C TYR A 53 -0.56 -7.38 -1.56
N LEU A 54 0.65 -7.86 -1.26
CA LEU A 54 1.56 -8.36 -2.29
C LEU A 54 1.04 -9.64 -2.97
N LEU A 55 0.36 -10.53 -2.25
CA LEU A 55 -0.29 -11.70 -2.84
C LEU A 55 -1.39 -11.31 -3.82
N GLN A 56 -2.30 -10.41 -3.40
CA GLN A 56 -3.37 -9.91 -4.28
C GLN A 56 -2.78 -9.27 -5.54
N GLN A 57 -1.75 -8.43 -5.38
CA GLN A 57 -1.14 -7.78 -6.54
C GLN A 57 -0.33 -8.74 -7.42
N LEU A 58 0.22 -9.81 -6.84
CA LEU A 58 0.89 -10.86 -7.60
C LEU A 58 -0.09 -11.65 -8.46
N GLU A 59 -1.27 -11.98 -7.92
CA GLU A 59 -2.37 -12.61 -8.66
C GLU A 59 -2.86 -11.71 -9.80
N GLU A 60 -3.06 -10.41 -9.55
CA GLU A 60 -3.47 -9.45 -10.57
C GLU A 60 -2.37 -9.18 -11.63
N SER A 61 -1.12 -9.51 -11.33
CA SER A 61 0.02 -9.40 -12.25
C SER A 61 0.30 -10.70 -12.99
N ASP A 62 -0.59 -11.71 -12.91
CA ASP A 62 -0.43 -13.04 -13.51
C ASP A 62 0.89 -13.73 -13.10
N GLY A 63 1.34 -13.50 -11.86
CA GLY A 63 2.62 -14.01 -11.36
C GLY A 63 3.86 -13.30 -11.92
N SER A 64 3.71 -12.24 -12.71
CA SER A 64 4.84 -11.45 -13.23
C SER A 64 5.37 -10.48 -12.19
N ILE A 65 6.57 -10.77 -11.68
CA ILE A 65 7.29 -9.89 -10.74
C ILE A 65 7.62 -8.54 -11.36
N VAL A 66 7.89 -8.51 -12.67
CA VAL A 66 8.24 -7.27 -13.36
C VAL A 66 7.06 -6.32 -13.35
N GLU A 67 5.86 -6.85 -13.58
CA GLU A 67 4.64 -6.05 -13.57
C GLU A 67 4.20 -5.70 -12.15
N LEU A 68 4.33 -6.64 -11.21
CA LEU A 68 4.12 -6.38 -9.79
C LEU A 68 5.02 -5.24 -9.28
N ALA A 69 6.33 -5.29 -9.57
CA ALA A 69 7.30 -4.27 -9.18
C ALA A 69 6.92 -2.87 -9.66
N LYS A 70 6.48 -2.74 -10.91
CA LYS A 70 5.98 -1.48 -11.45
C LYS A 70 4.71 -1.02 -10.74
N ARG A 71 3.77 -1.94 -10.52
CA ARG A 71 2.47 -1.66 -9.90
C ARG A 71 2.59 -1.23 -8.44
N VAL A 72 3.43 -1.89 -7.66
CA VAL A 72 3.70 -1.52 -6.26
C VAL A 72 4.77 -0.43 -6.11
N GLY A 73 5.36 0.03 -7.21
CA GLY A 73 6.39 1.08 -7.20
C GLY A 73 7.68 0.68 -6.48
N MET A 74 8.01 -0.61 -6.46
CA MET A 74 9.18 -1.14 -5.75
C MET A 74 10.22 -1.69 -6.73
N GLU A 75 11.49 -1.35 -6.50
CA GLU A 75 12.65 -1.97 -7.14
C GLU A 75 12.58 -3.50 -7.06
N ARG A 76 12.78 -4.19 -8.20
CA ARG A 76 12.65 -5.66 -8.29
C ARG A 76 13.49 -6.39 -7.24
N THR A 77 14.73 -5.97 -7.03
CA THR A 77 15.66 -6.56 -6.06
C THR A 77 15.12 -6.44 -4.63
N HIS A 78 14.50 -5.31 -4.31
CA HIS A 78 13.90 -5.08 -2.99
C HIS A 78 12.61 -5.87 -2.82
N LEU A 79 11.80 -5.96 -3.88
CA LEU A 79 10.58 -6.75 -3.90
C LEU A 79 10.89 -8.24 -3.66
N TYR A 80 11.92 -8.80 -4.31
CA TYR A 80 12.34 -10.18 -4.07
C TYR A 80 12.71 -10.45 -2.61
N ARG A 81 13.49 -9.54 -2.00
CA ARG A 81 13.84 -9.64 -0.58
C ARG A 81 12.61 -9.58 0.31
N LYS A 82 11.67 -8.67 -0.02
CA LYS A 82 10.41 -8.49 0.69
C LYS A 82 9.54 -9.74 0.62
N LEU A 83 9.33 -10.28 -0.58
CA LEU A 83 8.53 -11.51 -0.79
C LEU A 83 9.13 -12.69 -0.03
N ARG A 84 10.45 -12.89 -0.10
CA ARG A 84 11.14 -13.94 0.67
C ARG A 84 11.00 -13.73 2.18
N SER A 85 11.11 -12.49 2.68
CA SER A 85 10.94 -12.18 4.11
C SER A 85 9.52 -12.42 4.62
N LEU A 86 8.51 -12.31 3.74
CA LEU A 86 7.10 -12.54 4.04
C LEU A 86 6.67 -14.00 3.77
N GLY A 87 7.60 -14.87 3.37
CA GLY A 87 7.32 -16.27 3.05
C GLY A 87 6.43 -16.45 1.82
N ILE A 88 6.40 -15.47 0.91
CA ILE A 88 5.70 -15.58 -0.37
C ILE A 88 6.66 -16.23 -1.36
N ASP A 89 6.48 -17.53 -1.57
CA ASP A 89 7.26 -18.28 -2.55
C ASP A 89 6.59 -18.22 -3.92
N GLN A 90 7.39 -17.96 -4.94
CA GLN A 90 6.94 -17.78 -6.33
C GLN A 90 7.13 -19.06 -7.15
N GLY A 91 7.45 -20.15 -6.45
CA GLY A 91 7.59 -21.48 -7.00
C GLY A 91 6.25 -22.07 -7.41
N ARG A 92 5.93 -21.95 -8.70
CA ARG A 92 4.83 -22.60 -9.43
C ARG A 92 3.47 -21.90 -9.41
N SER A 93 3.39 -20.72 -10.03
CA SER A 93 2.27 -20.49 -10.96
C SER A 93 2.61 -21.15 -12.30
N LYS A 94 2.42 -22.47 -12.35
CA LYS A 94 2.31 -23.26 -13.58
C LYS A 94 1.49 -24.50 -13.24
N ASN A 95 0.18 -24.41 -13.49
CA ASN A 95 -0.58 -25.33 -14.35
C ASN A 95 -2.08 -25.13 -14.11
#